data_AF-A0A956JMV9-F1
#
_entry.id   AF-A0A956JMV9-F1
#
_cell.length_a   1.000
_cell.length_b   1.000
_cell.length_c   1.000
_cell.angle_alpha   90.00
_cell.angle_beta   90.00
_cell.angle_gamma   90.00
#
_symmetry.space_group_name_H-M   'P 1'
#
loop_
_entity.id
_entity.type
_entity.pdbx_description
1 polymer ?
#
loop_
_entity_poly.entity_id
_entity_poly.type
_entity_poly.pdbx_seq_one_letter_code
_entity_poly.pdbx_strand_id
1 'polypeptide(L)'
;MARRTLLGRLALLAALGLCALCIVMVLRAGRSDAGPPRPPEQVSGTLRVDPPYRGRGKPFRGVWIVTSKGKLLVSYLQKRPLRYWRDFDGKAVVAHGFSYTPYGQSIRARHFRLTSLTLADTKAARGVVSLGARTSLCGRFELRAMPAGSKRAGKPVRYFVTRRAKRYIARGPHKRGWVRVRGRTYALSPFVAHLGGARLWITDVRSDPSCAKPPPPKWRGPRPPG
;
A
#
# COMPACT_ATOMS: atom_id res chain seq x y z
N MET A 1 64.72 10.86 -21.71
CA MET A 1 63.37 10.34 -22.01
C MET A 1 62.64 9.67 -20.82
N ALA A 2 63.13 9.75 -19.57
CA ALA A 2 62.53 9.04 -18.42
C ALA A 2 61.52 9.83 -17.56
N ARG A 3 61.26 11.13 -17.83
CA ARG A 3 60.39 11.97 -16.99
C ARG A 3 58.89 11.95 -17.37
N ARG A 4 58.52 11.40 -18.54
CA ARG A 4 57.11 11.32 -18.98
C ARG A 4 56.32 10.16 -18.34
N THR A 5 57.00 9.19 -17.72
CA THR A 5 56.35 8.00 -17.13
C THR A 5 55.87 8.20 -15.68
N LEU A 6 56.42 9.18 -14.94
CA LEU A 6 56.05 9.40 -13.54
C LEU A 6 54.71 10.14 -13.39
N LEU A 7 54.44 11.12 -14.24
CA LEU A 7 53.21 11.93 -14.21
C LEU A 7 51.95 11.11 -14.56
N GLY A 8 52.05 10.15 -15.50
CA GLY A 8 50.93 9.28 -15.86
C GLY A 8 50.50 8.32 -14.73
N ARG A 9 51.45 7.85 -13.91
CA ARG A 9 51.16 6.95 -12.79
C ARG A 9 50.46 7.67 -11.63
N LEU A 10 50.79 8.94 -11.38
CA LEU A 10 50.12 9.77 -10.37
C LEU A 10 48.67 10.08 -10.74
N ALA A 11 48.38 10.35 -12.03
CA ALA A 11 47.02 10.60 -12.50
C ALA A 11 46.11 9.36 -12.37
N LEU A 12 46.63 8.16 -12.65
CA LEU A 12 45.89 6.91 -12.54
C LEU A 12 45.54 6.58 -11.07
N LEU A 13 46.46 6.83 -10.14
CA LEU A 13 46.24 6.63 -8.70
C LEU A 13 45.19 7.60 -8.15
N ALA A 14 45.18 8.86 -8.59
CA ALA A 14 44.17 9.84 -8.21
C ALA A 14 42.77 9.46 -8.72
N ALA A 15 42.66 8.97 -9.96
CA ALA A 15 41.38 8.53 -10.54
C ALA A 15 40.80 7.29 -9.83
N LEU A 16 41.64 6.31 -9.48
CA LEU A 16 41.23 5.14 -8.71
C LEU A 16 40.80 5.50 -7.28
N GLY A 17 41.50 6.46 -6.64
CA GLY A 17 41.12 7.00 -5.33
C GLY A 17 39.76 7.69 -5.35
N LEU A 18 39.47 8.51 -6.36
CA LEU A 18 38.17 9.18 -6.51
C LEU A 18 37.03 8.18 -6.74
N CYS A 19 37.28 7.13 -7.54
CA CYS A 19 36.29 6.10 -7.84
C CYS A 19 35.96 5.25 -6.59
N ALA A 20 36.98 4.88 -5.80
CA ALA A 20 36.79 4.20 -4.53
C ALA A 20 36.03 5.07 -3.52
N LEU A 21 36.32 6.38 -3.45
CA LEU A 21 35.60 7.30 -2.58
C LEU A 21 34.12 7.44 -2.96
N CYS A 22 33.81 7.49 -4.26
CA CYS A 22 32.43 7.49 -4.78
C CYS A 22 31.68 6.20 -4.41
N ILE A 23 32.33 5.03 -4.53
CA ILE A 23 31.72 3.73 -4.15
C ILE A 23 31.44 3.67 -2.64
N VAL A 24 32.37 4.15 -1.80
CA VAL A 24 32.18 4.19 -0.34
C VAL A 24 31.07 5.15 0.07
N MET A 25 30.93 6.31 -0.57
CA MET A 25 29.82 7.24 -0.31
C MET A 25 28.46 6.68 -0.74
N VAL A 26 28.39 5.99 -1.90
CA VAL A 26 27.15 5.31 -2.35
C VAL A 26 26.77 4.17 -1.41
N LEU A 27 27.75 3.41 -0.89
CA LEU A 27 27.51 2.34 0.07
C LEU A 27 27.11 2.84 1.46
N ARG A 28 27.64 4.00 1.92
CA ARG A 28 27.23 4.61 3.20
C ARG A 28 25.86 5.26 3.13
N ALA A 29 25.48 5.87 2.00
CA ALA A 29 24.14 6.43 1.80
C ALA A 29 23.02 5.36 1.77
N GLY A 30 23.37 4.08 1.55
CA GLY A 30 22.43 2.96 1.50
C GLY A 30 22.13 2.30 2.86
N ARG A 31 22.98 2.48 3.88
CA ARG A 31 22.69 1.99 5.24
C ARG A 31 21.83 3.02 5.96
N SER A 32 20.55 3.05 5.59
CA SER A 32 19.53 3.50 6.53
C SER A 32 19.71 2.69 7.80
N ASP A 33 20.00 3.35 8.92
CA ASP A 33 20.03 2.78 10.26
C ASP A 33 18.75 1.96 10.49
N ALA A 34 18.82 0.68 10.15
CA ALA A 34 17.77 -0.28 10.40
C ALA A 34 17.94 -0.73 11.85
N GLY A 35 17.75 0.22 12.78
CA GLY A 35 17.46 -0.13 14.15
C GLY A 35 16.28 -1.11 14.20
N PRO A 36 16.09 -1.84 15.31
CA PRO A 36 15.00 -2.78 15.45
C PRO A 36 13.67 -2.11 15.08
N PRO A 37 12.77 -2.81 14.36
CA PRO A 37 11.51 -2.24 13.94
C PRO A 37 10.76 -1.74 15.17
N ARG A 38 10.52 -0.43 15.23
CA ARG A 38 9.74 0.17 16.30
C ARG A 38 8.33 -0.46 16.29
N PRO A 39 7.68 -0.64 17.45
CA PRO A 39 6.27 -1.05 17.49
C PRO A 39 5.39 0.05 16.89
N PRO A 40 4.24 -0.30 16.28
CA PRO A 40 3.32 0.69 15.73
C PRO A 40 2.77 1.58 16.84
N GLU A 41 2.84 2.89 16.64
CA GLU A 41 2.26 3.86 17.57
C GLU A 41 0.74 3.91 17.38
N GLN A 42 0.01 4.05 18.48
CA GLN A 42 -1.44 4.27 18.48
C GLN A 42 -1.73 5.77 18.61
N VAL A 43 -2.60 6.28 17.74
CA VAL A 43 -3.03 7.67 17.74
C VAL A 43 -4.54 7.74 17.65
N SER A 44 -5.15 8.49 18.56
CA SER A 44 -6.58 8.81 18.54
C SER A 44 -6.80 10.26 18.11
N GLY A 45 -7.85 10.49 17.32
CA GLY A 45 -8.18 11.83 16.83
C GLY A 45 -9.40 11.84 15.92
N THR A 46 -9.64 12.96 15.24
CA THR A 46 -10.67 13.08 14.21
C THR A 46 -10.05 12.99 12.83
N LEU A 47 -10.54 12.08 11.98
CA LEU A 47 -10.09 12.03 10.60
C LEU A 47 -10.74 13.16 9.79
N ARG A 48 -9.94 13.90 9.02
CA ARG A 48 -10.41 14.97 8.14
C ARG A 48 -9.86 14.80 6.74
N VAL A 49 -10.73 14.97 5.74
CA VAL A 49 -10.33 15.01 4.33
C VAL A 49 -10.44 16.45 3.86
N ASP A 50 -9.32 17.07 3.51
CA ASP A 50 -9.34 18.46 3.09
C ASP A 50 -10.15 18.67 1.79
N PRO A 51 -10.68 19.88 1.56
CA PRO A 51 -11.08 20.28 0.22
C PRO A 51 -9.88 20.25 -0.73
N PRO A 52 -10.09 20.20 -2.06
CA PRO A 52 -8.98 20.29 -3.00
C PRO A 52 -8.39 21.70 -2.92
N TYR A 53 -7.06 21.81 -2.75
CA TYR A 53 -6.38 23.09 -2.83
C TYR A 53 -6.58 23.72 -4.22
N ARG A 54 -7.06 24.97 -4.27
CA ARG A 54 -7.41 25.69 -5.51
C ARG A 54 -6.35 26.70 -5.97
N GLY A 55 -5.17 26.77 -5.34
CA GLY A 55 -4.11 27.71 -5.72
C GLY A 55 -3.31 27.27 -6.95
N ARG A 56 -2.35 28.12 -7.38
CA ARG A 56 -1.40 27.79 -8.45
C ARG A 56 -0.50 26.63 -8.00
N GLY A 57 -0.59 25.48 -8.65
CA GLY A 57 0.22 24.29 -8.34
C GLY A 57 -0.52 22.97 -8.57
N LYS A 58 0.15 21.85 -8.29
CA LYS A 58 -0.48 20.53 -8.34
C LYS A 58 -1.56 20.44 -7.25
N PRO A 59 -2.81 20.04 -7.58
CA PRO A 59 -3.87 19.96 -6.60
C PRO A 59 -3.46 19.02 -5.47
N PHE A 60 -3.53 19.54 -4.25
CA PHE A 60 -3.24 18.80 -3.04
C PHE A 60 -4.55 18.58 -2.27
N ARG A 61 -4.76 17.34 -1.85
CA ARG A 61 -5.78 16.99 -0.87
C ARG A 61 -5.18 16.04 0.16
N GLY A 62 -5.06 16.52 1.39
CA GLY A 62 -4.58 15.73 2.52
C GLY A 62 -5.70 14.95 3.17
N VAL A 63 -5.37 13.76 3.65
CA VAL A 63 -6.16 13.04 4.65
C VAL A 63 -5.39 13.11 5.96
N TRP A 64 -6.00 13.75 6.95
CA TRP A 64 -5.37 14.10 8.22
C TRP A 64 -6.02 13.35 9.37
N ILE A 65 -5.23 13.01 10.39
CA ILE A 65 -5.75 12.76 11.73
C ILE A 65 -5.45 14.01 12.55
N VAL A 66 -6.51 14.66 13.02
CA VAL A 66 -6.43 15.84 13.90
C VAL A 66 -6.46 15.34 15.33
N THR A 67 -5.38 15.60 16.06
CA THR A 67 -5.19 15.21 17.47
C THR A 67 -5.05 16.46 18.34
N SER A 68 -5.04 16.30 19.66
CA SER A 68 -4.69 17.39 20.59
C SER A 68 -3.25 17.89 20.42
N LYS A 69 -2.34 17.04 19.92
CA LYS A 69 -0.91 17.37 19.66
C LYS A 69 -0.66 17.91 18.25
N GLY A 70 -1.72 18.21 17.49
CA GLY A 70 -1.64 18.71 16.11
C GLY A 70 -2.13 17.72 15.05
N LYS A 71 -1.75 17.97 13.79
CA LYS A 71 -2.24 17.24 12.61
C LYS A 71 -1.20 16.25 12.08
N LEU A 72 -1.64 15.05 11.74
CA LEU A 72 -0.83 14.01 11.11
C LEU A 72 -1.34 13.72 9.69
N LEU A 73 -0.47 13.82 8.67
CA LEU A 73 -0.81 13.51 7.29
C LEU A 73 -0.72 12.01 7.04
N VAL A 74 -1.85 11.38 6.74
CA VAL A 74 -1.99 9.93 6.61
C VAL A 74 -2.02 9.46 5.16
N SER A 75 -2.61 10.27 4.28
CA SER A 75 -2.66 9.98 2.85
C SER A 75 -2.63 11.27 2.05
N TYR A 76 -1.93 11.22 0.94
CA TYR A 76 -1.94 12.27 -0.07
C TYR A 76 -2.80 11.81 -1.26
N LEU A 77 -3.69 12.69 -1.73
CA LEU A 77 -4.58 12.44 -2.85
C LEU A 77 -4.34 13.50 -3.94
N GLN A 78 -3.81 13.09 -5.08
CA GLN A 78 -3.64 13.96 -6.25
C GLN A 78 -4.95 14.23 -7.00
N LYS A 79 -5.91 13.32 -6.87
CA LYS A 79 -7.19 13.34 -7.58
C LYS A 79 -8.33 13.24 -6.58
N ARG A 80 -9.40 12.51 -6.93
CA ARG A 80 -10.54 12.27 -6.06
C ARG A 80 -10.13 11.42 -4.85
N PRO A 81 -10.66 11.71 -3.64
CA PRO A 81 -10.46 10.84 -2.50
C PRO A 81 -10.97 9.44 -2.80
N LEU A 82 -10.20 8.44 -2.37
CA LEU A 82 -10.69 7.07 -2.34
C LEU A 82 -11.99 7.06 -1.54
N ARG A 83 -13.04 6.44 -2.12
CA ARG A 83 -14.40 6.57 -1.59
C ARG A 83 -14.51 6.15 -0.12
N TYR A 84 -13.67 5.21 0.34
CA TYR A 84 -13.67 4.81 1.75
C TYR A 84 -13.29 5.92 2.72
N TRP A 85 -12.50 6.93 2.32
CA TRP A 85 -12.14 8.03 3.23
C TRP A 85 -13.36 8.84 3.67
N ARG A 86 -14.40 8.90 2.83
CA ARG A 86 -15.66 9.58 3.15
C ARG A 86 -16.38 8.94 4.34
N ASP A 87 -16.20 7.64 4.55
CA ASP A 87 -16.83 6.93 5.67
C ASP A 87 -16.19 7.30 7.02
N PHE A 88 -14.99 7.88 7.01
CA PHE A 88 -14.23 8.30 8.19
C PHE A 88 -14.18 9.83 8.37
N ASP A 89 -14.47 10.61 7.33
CA ASP A 89 -14.33 12.06 7.36
C ASP A 89 -15.24 12.70 8.42
N GLY A 90 -14.64 13.53 9.26
CA GLY A 90 -15.28 14.19 10.41
C GLY A 90 -15.54 13.29 11.61
N LYS A 91 -15.04 12.05 11.64
CA LYS A 91 -15.32 11.09 12.73
C LYS A 91 -14.09 10.83 13.60
N ALA A 92 -14.36 10.48 14.86
CA ALA A 92 -13.36 9.98 15.78
C ALA A 92 -12.83 8.62 15.31
N VAL A 93 -11.51 8.47 15.32
CA VAL A 93 -10.79 7.28 14.87
C VAL A 93 -9.67 6.92 15.84
N VAL A 94 -9.33 5.64 15.83
CA VAL A 94 -8.10 5.09 16.41
C VAL A 94 -7.26 4.55 15.26
N ALA A 95 -6.03 5.05 15.13
CA ALA A 95 -5.09 4.70 14.09
C ALA A 95 -3.84 4.06 14.67
N HIS A 96 -3.32 3.03 14.00
CA HIS A 96 -2.02 2.45 14.31
C HIS A 96 -1.07 2.65 13.13
N GLY A 97 0.18 2.99 13.39
CA GLY A 97 1.12 3.30 12.31
C GLY A 97 2.49 3.76 12.79
N PHE A 98 3.15 4.55 11.94
CA PHE A 98 4.50 5.05 12.20
C PHE A 98 4.65 6.47 11.68
N SER A 99 5.04 7.39 12.55
CA SER A 99 5.50 8.71 12.15
C SER A 99 6.79 8.58 11.34
N TYR A 100 6.90 9.34 10.25
CA TYR A 100 8.12 9.38 9.44
C TYR A 100 8.31 10.77 8.84
N THR A 101 9.56 11.08 8.51
CA THR A 101 9.91 12.30 7.77
C THR A 101 10.20 11.90 6.33
N PRO A 102 9.40 12.35 5.34
CA PRO A 102 9.69 12.05 3.94
C PRO A 102 10.96 12.78 3.49
N TYR A 103 11.80 12.12 2.70
CA TYR A 103 12.96 12.75 2.09
C TYR A 103 12.52 13.71 0.97
N GLY A 104 13.11 14.92 0.93
CA GLY A 104 12.99 15.85 -0.20
C GLY A 104 11.60 16.40 -0.49
N GLN A 105 10.70 16.50 0.50
CA GLN A 105 9.34 17.02 0.26
C GLN A 105 9.13 18.45 0.78
N SER A 106 8.33 19.19 0.02
CA SER A 106 7.93 20.58 0.31
C SER A 106 6.84 20.71 1.38
N ILE A 107 6.13 19.61 1.70
CA ILE A 107 5.04 19.64 2.65
C ILE A 107 5.62 19.56 4.07
N ARG A 108 5.66 20.69 4.76
CA ARG A 108 6.09 20.81 6.16
C ARG A 108 5.02 20.29 7.13
N ALA A 109 4.68 19.01 7.01
CA ALA A 109 3.72 18.33 7.88
C ALA A 109 4.35 17.12 8.56
N ARG A 110 3.75 16.66 9.66
CA ARG A 110 4.09 15.37 10.27
C ARG A 110 3.42 14.26 9.46
N HIS A 111 4.20 13.36 8.87
CA HIS A 111 3.65 12.24 8.10
C HIS A 111 3.47 11.01 8.98
N PHE A 112 2.40 10.27 8.71
CA PHE A 112 2.03 9.08 9.44
C PHE A 112 1.70 7.93 8.49
N ARG A 113 2.51 6.88 8.52
CA ARG A 113 2.29 5.66 7.74
C ARG A 113 1.27 4.79 8.45
N LEU A 114 0.04 4.80 7.94
CA LEU A 114 -1.07 4.02 8.49
C LEU A 114 -0.93 2.51 8.27
N THR A 115 -0.90 1.76 9.36
CA THR A 115 -1.08 0.31 9.38
C THR A 115 -2.57 -0.02 9.46
N SER A 116 -3.28 0.41 10.50
CA SER A 116 -4.73 0.19 10.62
C SER A 116 -5.45 1.45 11.09
N LEU A 117 -6.75 1.51 10.81
CA LEU A 117 -7.63 2.59 11.21
C LEU A 117 -8.99 2.01 11.56
N THR A 118 -9.56 2.40 12.68
CA THR A 118 -10.91 2.00 13.09
C THR A 118 -11.67 3.22 13.61
N LEU A 119 -12.98 3.29 13.35
CA LEU A 119 -13.83 4.29 14.00
C LEU A 119 -13.86 4.05 15.51
N ALA A 120 -13.76 5.11 16.31
CA ALA A 120 -13.85 5.01 17.76
C ALA A 120 -15.25 4.55 18.21
N ASP A 121 -16.29 4.99 17.50
CA ASP A 121 -17.66 4.51 17.68
C ASP A 121 -18.21 3.97 16.33
N THR A 122 -18.77 2.77 16.40
CA THR A 122 -19.34 2.07 15.24
C THR A 122 -20.87 2.00 15.26
N LYS A 123 -21.53 2.38 16.36
CA LYS A 123 -22.98 2.21 16.57
C LYS A 123 -23.83 2.87 15.49
N ALA A 124 -23.47 4.08 15.08
CA ALA A 124 -24.17 4.84 14.04
C ALA A 124 -23.55 4.72 12.64
N ALA A 125 -22.50 3.89 12.46
CA ALA A 125 -21.79 3.83 11.20
C ALA A 125 -22.58 3.07 10.14
N ARG A 126 -22.75 3.65 8.94
CA ARG A 126 -23.46 3.04 7.80
C ARG A 126 -22.53 2.51 6.69
N GLY A 127 -21.22 2.44 6.94
CA GLY A 127 -20.22 2.21 5.90
C GLY A 127 -19.01 1.40 6.36
N VAL A 128 -17.84 1.72 5.83
CA VAL A 128 -16.57 1.15 6.30
C VAL A 128 -16.28 1.65 7.71
N VAL A 129 -15.97 0.73 8.62
CA VAL A 129 -15.66 1.05 10.04
C VAL A 129 -14.22 0.76 10.41
N SER A 130 -13.53 -0.07 9.62
CA SER A 130 -12.13 -0.37 9.83
C SER A 130 -11.39 -0.60 8.50
N LEU A 131 -10.12 -0.19 8.46
CA LEU A 131 -9.16 -0.42 7.39
C LEU A 131 -7.94 -1.12 7.97
N GLY A 132 -7.51 -2.20 7.33
CA GLY A 132 -6.26 -2.89 7.65
C GLY A 132 -5.05 -2.33 6.91
N ALA A 133 -3.92 -3.02 7.08
CA ALA A 133 -2.65 -2.70 6.44
C ALA A 133 -2.74 -2.68 4.92
N ARG A 134 -1.91 -1.83 4.31
CA ARG A 134 -1.72 -1.88 2.87
C ARG A 134 -1.02 -3.19 2.53
N THR A 135 -1.64 -3.98 1.68
CA THR A 135 -1.12 -5.28 1.25
C THR A 135 -0.97 -5.32 -0.27
N SER A 136 -0.04 -6.14 -0.73
CA SER A 136 0.16 -6.48 -2.14
C SER A 136 -0.16 -7.96 -2.32
N LEU A 137 -1.12 -8.28 -3.18
CA LEU A 137 -1.58 -9.65 -3.40
C LEU A 137 -1.50 -10.03 -4.88
N CYS A 138 -1.11 -11.26 -5.16
CA CYS A 138 -1.20 -11.88 -6.49
C CYS A 138 -2.47 -12.72 -6.59
N GLY A 139 -3.20 -12.58 -7.70
CA GLY A 139 -4.46 -13.28 -7.90
C GLY A 139 -5.14 -12.94 -9.22
N ARG A 140 -6.43 -13.26 -9.30
CA ARG A 140 -7.30 -12.93 -10.43
C ARG A 140 -8.67 -12.48 -9.94
N PHE A 141 -9.40 -11.79 -10.81
CA PHE A 141 -10.79 -11.42 -10.54
C PHE A 141 -11.75 -12.49 -11.07
N GLU A 142 -12.75 -12.83 -10.26
CA GLU A 142 -13.86 -13.69 -10.63
C GLU A 142 -15.19 -12.94 -10.44
N LEU A 143 -16.10 -13.08 -11.39
CA LEU A 143 -17.50 -12.71 -11.20
C LEU A 143 -18.27 -13.97 -10.84
N ARG A 144 -19.03 -13.92 -9.76
CA ARG A 144 -19.94 -15.01 -9.37
C ARG A 144 -21.32 -14.45 -9.11
N ALA A 145 -22.34 -15.11 -9.61
CA ALA A 145 -23.72 -14.83 -9.23
C ALA A 145 -23.90 -15.18 -7.74
N MET A 146 -24.69 -14.38 -7.04
CA MET A 146 -25.13 -14.73 -5.70
C MET A 146 -26.11 -15.90 -5.75
N PRO A 147 -26.07 -16.82 -4.76
CA PRO A 147 -26.97 -17.95 -4.71
C PRO A 147 -28.44 -17.51 -4.62
N ALA A 148 -29.32 -18.39 -5.09
CA ALA A 148 -30.76 -18.30 -4.90
C ALA A 148 -31.11 -18.17 -3.41
N GLY A 149 -32.24 -17.53 -3.09
CA GLY A 149 -32.67 -17.27 -1.71
C GLY A 149 -31.96 -16.11 -1.01
N SER A 150 -30.87 -15.57 -1.57
CA SER A 150 -30.27 -14.33 -1.05
C SER A 150 -30.98 -13.09 -1.58
N LYS A 151 -30.98 -11.98 -0.82
CA LYS A 151 -31.52 -10.67 -1.25
C LYS A 151 -30.92 -10.16 -2.58
N ARG A 152 -29.78 -10.72 -3.01
CA ARG A 152 -29.07 -10.34 -4.23
C ARG A 152 -28.96 -11.48 -5.22
N ALA A 153 -29.81 -12.51 -5.14
CA ALA A 153 -29.80 -13.67 -6.03
C ALA A 153 -29.63 -13.27 -7.50
N GLY A 154 -28.74 -13.98 -8.21
CA GLY A 154 -28.41 -13.71 -9.62
C GLY A 154 -27.55 -12.46 -9.87
N LYS A 155 -27.42 -11.52 -8.92
CA LYS A 155 -26.57 -10.34 -9.11
C LYS A 155 -25.09 -10.73 -9.04
N PRO A 156 -24.25 -10.26 -9.99
CA PRO A 156 -22.83 -10.57 -9.98
C PRO A 156 -22.11 -9.86 -8.82
N VAL A 157 -21.28 -10.60 -8.12
CA VAL A 157 -20.34 -10.09 -7.11
C VAL A 157 -18.93 -10.34 -7.61
N ARG A 158 -18.11 -9.28 -7.57
CA ARG A 158 -16.70 -9.34 -7.93
C ARG A 158 -15.88 -9.82 -6.74
N TYR A 159 -15.22 -10.94 -6.94
CA TYR A 159 -14.25 -11.49 -6.02
C TYR A 159 -12.83 -11.31 -6.56
N PHE A 160 -11.89 -11.10 -5.65
CA PHE A 160 -10.47 -11.27 -5.92
C PHE A 160 -10.01 -12.58 -5.26
N VAL A 161 -9.50 -13.51 -6.07
CA VAL A 161 -9.04 -14.82 -5.62
C VAL A 161 -7.53 -14.85 -5.70
N THR A 162 -6.86 -15.04 -4.57
CA THR A 162 -5.40 -15.08 -4.52
C THR A 162 -4.86 -16.39 -5.09
N ARG A 163 -3.55 -16.44 -5.35
CA ARG A 163 -2.85 -17.69 -5.71
C ARG A 163 -3.05 -18.84 -4.73
N ARG A 164 -3.32 -18.54 -3.45
CA ARG A 164 -3.60 -19.51 -2.38
C ARG A 164 -5.10 -19.79 -2.21
N ALA A 165 -5.91 -19.53 -3.24
CA ALA A 165 -7.37 -19.69 -3.23
C ALA A 165 -8.13 -18.86 -2.18
N LYS A 166 -7.48 -17.94 -1.47
CA LYS A 166 -8.17 -17.02 -0.54
C LYS A 166 -9.01 -16.03 -1.32
N ARG A 167 -10.28 -15.88 -0.94
CA ARG A 167 -11.25 -15.05 -1.64
C ARG A 167 -11.55 -13.77 -0.86
N TYR A 168 -11.63 -12.66 -1.58
CA TYR A 168 -12.02 -11.35 -1.06
C TYR A 168 -13.15 -10.76 -1.90
N ILE A 169 -14.17 -10.18 -1.26
CA ILE A 169 -15.13 -9.31 -1.95
C ILE A 169 -14.40 -8.02 -2.30
N ALA A 170 -14.21 -7.77 -3.60
CA ALA A 170 -13.31 -6.73 -4.09
C ALA A 170 -14.07 -5.46 -4.52
N ARG A 171 -13.57 -4.30 -4.06
CA ARG A 171 -13.98 -2.97 -4.54
C ARG A 171 -12.77 -2.24 -5.12
N GLY A 172 -12.98 -1.43 -6.16
CA GLY A 172 -11.91 -0.64 -6.79
C GLY A 172 -11.61 -1.06 -8.23
N PRO A 173 -10.46 -0.66 -8.78
CA PRO A 173 -10.07 -0.98 -10.15
C PRO A 173 -9.83 -2.48 -10.30
N HIS A 174 -10.04 -2.99 -11.51
CA HIS A 174 -9.88 -4.40 -11.84
C HIS A 174 -9.37 -4.56 -13.27
N LYS A 175 -8.77 -5.71 -13.56
CA LYS A 175 -8.27 -6.10 -14.88
C LYS A 175 -8.52 -7.61 -15.07
N ARG A 176 -8.60 -8.05 -16.32
CA ARG A 176 -8.69 -9.49 -16.65
C ARG A 176 -7.32 -10.17 -16.45
N GLY A 177 -7.33 -11.50 -16.31
CA GLY A 177 -6.11 -12.30 -16.15
C GLY A 177 -5.50 -12.27 -14.75
N TRP A 178 -4.26 -12.76 -14.66
CA TRP A 178 -3.47 -12.75 -13.43
C TRP A 178 -2.83 -11.39 -13.22
N VAL A 179 -3.00 -10.87 -12.00
CA VAL A 179 -2.63 -9.50 -11.66
C VAL A 179 -2.03 -9.43 -10.27
N ARG A 180 -1.23 -8.38 -10.05
CA ARG A 180 -0.84 -7.90 -8.73
C ARG A 180 -1.71 -6.72 -8.36
N VAL A 181 -2.35 -6.80 -7.20
CA VAL A 181 -3.17 -5.72 -6.65
C VAL A 181 -2.50 -5.13 -5.41
N ARG A 182 -2.61 -3.81 -5.23
CA ARG A 182 -2.32 -3.16 -3.95
C ARG A 182 -3.62 -2.60 -3.37
N GLY A 183 -3.88 -2.89 -2.11
CA GLY A 183 -5.12 -2.48 -1.47
C GLY A 183 -5.05 -2.61 0.05
N ARG A 184 -6.20 -2.43 0.70
CA ARG A 184 -6.38 -2.64 2.14
C ARG A 184 -7.55 -3.57 2.39
N THR A 185 -7.44 -4.43 3.39
CA THR A 185 -8.63 -5.10 3.93
C THR A 185 -9.50 -4.07 4.62
N TYR A 186 -10.82 -4.32 4.67
CA TYR A 186 -11.73 -3.43 5.36
C TYR A 186 -12.90 -4.19 5.98
N ALA A 187 -13.44 -3.64 7.06
CA ALA A 187 -14.66 -4.11 7.69
C ALA A 187 -15.80 -3.11 7.43
N LEU A 188 -17.00 -3.63 7.22
CA LEU A 188 -18.22 -2.81 7.20
C LEU A 188 -18.82 -2.80 8.60
N SER A 189 -19.66 -1.81 8.86
CA SER A 189 -20.45 -1.74 10.09
C SER A 189 -21.27 -3.02 10.27
N PRO A 190 -21.32 -3.58 11.48
CA PRO A 190 -22.16 -4.74 11.78
C PRO A 190 -23.66 -4.41 11.65
N PHE A 191 -24.03 -3.11 11.72
CA PHE A 191 -25.41 -2.64 11.64
C PHE A 191 -25.93 -2.45 10.20
N VAL A 192 -25.14 -2.83 9.19
CA VAL A 192 -25.53 -2.74 7.78
C VAL A 192 -25.59 -4.13 7.16
N ALA A 193 -26.68 -4.46 6.47
CA ALA A 193 -26.78 -5.72 5.75
C ALA A 193 -25.68 -5.83 4.68
N HIS A 194 -24.87 -6.89 4.74
CA HIS A 194 -23.72 -7.07 3.88
C HIS A 194 -23.38 -8.56 3.72
N LEU A 195 -22.69 -8.91 2.65
CA LEU A 195 -22.29 -10.30 2.40
C LEU A 195 -21.27 -10.79 3.44
N GLY A 196 -21.32 -12.06 3.85
CA GLY A 196 -20.25 -12.62 4.66
C GLY A 196 -18.88 -12.59 3.94
N GLY A 197 -17.79 -12.64 4.72
CA GLY A 197 -16.44 -12.91 4.21
C GLY A 197 -15.47 -11.72 4.16
N ALA A 198 -14.22 -12.05 3.84
CA ALA A 198 -13.12 -11.09 3.77
C ALA A 198 -13.32 -10.09 2.62
N ARG A 199 -12.88 -8.84 2.83
CA ARG A 199 -13.06 -7.76 1.85
C ARG A 199 -11.75 -7.09 1.54
N LEU A 200 -11.63 -6.61 0.30
CA LEU A 200 -10.44 -5.94 -0.18
C LEU A 200 -10.82 -4.68 -0.95
N TRP A 201 -10.31 -3.54 -0.50
CA TRP A 201 -10.38 -2.29 -1.23
C TRP A 201 -9.10 -2.10 -2.03
N ILE A 202 -9.21 -2.23 -3.34
CA ILE A 202 -8.10 -2.16 -4.27
C ILE A 202 -7.86 -0.71 -4.66
N THR A 203 -6.60 -0.31 -4.64
CA THR A 203 -6.14 1.05 -4.98
C THR A 203 -5.27 1.07 -6.24
N ASP A 204 -4.64 -0.05 -6.57
CA ASP A 204 -3.78 -0.21 -7.75
C ASP A 204 -3.89 -1.64 -8.27
N VAL A 205 -3.86 -1.80 -9.59
CA VAL A 205 -3.93 -3.10 -10.27
C VAL A 205 -2.98 -3.10 -11.46
N ARG A 206 -2.06 -4.07 -11.47
CA ARG A 206 -1.05 -4.24 -12.51
C ARG A 206 -1.13 -5.65 -13.07
N SER A 207 -1.08 -5.77 -14.39
CA SER A 207 -0.84 -7.07 -15.02
C SER A 207 0.51 -7.58 -14.56
N ASP A 208 0.55 -8.82 -14.09
CA ASP A 208 1.77 -9.43 -13.58
C ASP A 208 1.72 -10.93 -13.90
N PRO A 209 2.32 -11.36 -15.03
CA PRO A 209 2.35 -12.76 -15.42
C PRO A 209 2.98 -13.67 -14.35
N SER A 210 3.89 -13.15 -13.51
CA SER A 210 4.47 -13.91 -12.40
C SER A 210 3.46 -14.26 -11.30
N CYS A 211 2.30 -13.58 -11.29
CA CYS A 211 1.20 -13.94 -10.41
C CYS A 211 0.44 -15.18 -10.89
N ALA A 212 0.65 -15.68 -12.12
CA ALA A 212 0.09 -16.95 -12.54
C ALA A 212 0.56 -18.07 -11.59
N LYS A 213 -0.32 -19.02 -11.27
CA LYS A 213 0.10 -20.24 -10.59
C LYS A 213 1.17 -20.89 -11.50
N PRO A 214 2.35 -21.26 -10.99
CA PRO A 214 3.30 -22.02 -11.79
C PRO A 214 2.55 -23.23 -12.35
N PRO A 215 2.85 -23.64 -13.59
CA PRO A 215 2.28 -24.88 -14.10
C PRO A 215 2.51 -25.98 -13.07
N PRO A 216 1.57 -26.92 -12.90
CA PRO A 216 1.84 -28.09 -12.07
C PRO A 216 3.20 -28.67 -12.51
N PRO A 217 4.05 -29.13 -11.57
CA PRO A 217 5.31 -29.74 -11.93
C PRO A 217 5.01 -30.78 -13.01
N LYS A 218 5.68 -30.69 -14.16
CA LYS A 218 5.54 -31.71 -15.21
C LYS A 218 5.88 -33.02 -14.52
N TRP A 219 4.92 -33.94 -14.46
CA TRP A 219 5.15 -35.27 -13.95
C TRP A 219 6.22 -35.90 -14.86
N ARG A 220 7.45 -35.98 -14.34
CA ARG A 220 8.47 -36.84 -14.91
C ARG A 220 8.07 -38.20 -14.36
N GLY A 221 7.64 -39.12 -15.20
CA GLY A 221 7.31 -40.46 -14.75
C GLY A 221 8.45 -41.10 -13.95
N PRO A 222 8.22 -42.25 -13.31
CA PRO A 222 9.29 -42.98 -12.66
C PRO A 222 10.49 -43.10 -13.61
N ARG A 223 11.69 -42.74 -13.13
CA ARG A 223 12.92 -43.00 -13.89
C ARG A 223 12.98 -44.51 -14.12
N PRO A 224 13.23 -44.99 -15.35
CA PRO A 224 13.45 -46.41 -15.57
C PRO A 224 14.61 -46.89 -14.68
N PRO A 225 14.55 -48.12 -14.16
CA PRO A 225 15.69 -48.73 -13.46
C PRO A 225 16.89 -48.77 -14.42
N GLY A 226 18.06 -48.41 -13.90
CA GLY A 226 19.34 -48.45 -14.63
C GLY A 226 20.02 -49.79 -14.51
#